data_AF-A0A935FEI8-F1
#
_entry.id   AF-A0A935FEI8-F1
#
_cell.length_a   1.000
_cell.length_b   1.000
_cell.length_c   1.000
_cell.angle_alpha   90.00
_cell.angle_beta   90.00
_cell.angle_gamma   90.00
#
_symmetry.space_group_name_H-M   'P 1'
#
loop_
_entity.id
_entity.type
_entity.pdbx_description
1 polymer ?
#
loop_
_entity_poly.entity_id
_entity_poly.type
_entity_poly.pdbx_seq_one_letter_code
_entity_poly.pdbx_strand_id
1 'polypeptide(L)'
;MPGGLARRAALGACAAALLAGGCDAAPRPTERPVERPARAGSEAPPGAHGPVLATVGARRITAAELADTLAEQEPYVQLRFSSPERKRRFLDELIKVELLANEARGQGLDRDPAVVRQVRRALATRLARELQTELVPVASLTEAEVATYYEQHRAQYQPRALAEVEQQVRNELLAEKRRAALRAHLAALRARAKLEIHPERLAGLQPAKAKP
;
A
#
# COMPACT_ATOMS: atom_id res chain seq x y z
N MET A 1 26.69 -64.45 -28.48
CA MET A 1 27.98 -65.13 -28.27
C MET A 1 28.77 -64.34 -27.22
N PRO A 2 29.52 -65.03 -26.36
CA PRO A 2 29.28 -65.31 -24.93
C PRO A 2 29.80 -64.16 -24.04
N GLY A 3 29.49 -64.05 -22.75
CA GLY A 3 29.53 -65.10 -21.74
C GLY A 3 30.92 -65.11 -21.07
N GLY A 4 30.93 -65.07 -19.74
CA GLY A 4 32.12 -65.38 -18.94
C GLY A 4 32.32 -64.39 -17.80
N LEU A 5 31.92 -64.69 -16.55
CA LEU A 5 32.61 -65.60 -15.63
C LEU A 5 34.04 -65.12 -15.38
N ALA A 6 34.55 -64.96 -14.17
CA ALA A 6 34.09 -65.37 -12.86
C ALA A 6 35.14 -64.91 -11.83
N ARG A 7 34.74 -64.90 -10.53
CA ARG A 7 35.41 -65.52 -9.37
C ARG A 7 36.93 -65.27 -9.19
N ARG A 8 37.51 -65.09 -8.00
CA ARG A 8 37.13 -65.39 -6.61
C ARG A 8 38.39 -65.08 -5.78
N ALA A 9 38.18 -64.81 -4.49
CA ALA A 9 39.06 -65.24 -3.38
C ALA A 9 40.44 -64.53 -3.33
N ALA A 10 41.11 -64.35 -2.19
CA ALA A 10 40.90 -64.79 -0.83
C ALA A 10 41.95 -64.10 0.06
N LEU A 11 41.62 -63.98 1.36
CA LEU A 11 42.50 -64.13 2.52
C LEU A 11 43.72 -63.20 2.70
N GLY A 12 43.70 -62.47 3.82
CA GLY A 12 44.87 -61.92 4.49
C GLY A 12 44.50 -61.42 5.88
N ALA A 13 44.91 -62.16 6.91
CA ALA A 13 44.52 -62.01 8.32
C ALA A 13 45.46 -61.08 9.12
N CYS A 14 45.16 -60.95 10.42
CA CYS A 14 45.92 -60.38 11.56
C CYS A 14 45.72 -58.88 11.84
N ALA A 15 45.68 -58.37 13.07
CA ALA A 15 45.44 -58.87 14.43
C ALA A 15 45.49 -57.63 15.36
N ALA A 16 44.74 -57.68 16.48
CA ALA A 16 44.93 -56.97 17.77
C ALA A 16 45.26 -55.45 17.79
N ALA A 17 44.42 -54.54 18.27
CA ALA A 17 43.87 -54.33 19.63
C ALA A 17 44.48 -53.07 20.28
N LEU A 18 43.60 -52.30 20.96
CA LEU A 18 43.81 -51.37 22.09
C LEU A 18 43.87 -49.84 21.85
N LEU A 19 42.88 -49.20 22.50
CA LEU A 19 42.86 -47.91 23.22
C LEU A 19 42.36 -46.65 22.48
N ALA A 20 41.08 -46.37 22.75
CA ALA A 20 40.54 -45.14 23.33
C ALA A 20 41.00 -43.78 22.79
N GLY A 21 40.04 -43.03 22.24
CA GLY A 21 40.18 -41.60 21.99
C GLY A 21 39.16 -41.13 20.96
N GLY A 22 37.93 -40.84 21.41
CA GLY A 22 36.87 -40.33 20.55
C GLY A 22 37.14 -38.92 20.01
N CYS A 23 36.63 -38.66 18.82
CA CYS A 23 35.92 -37.42 18.50
C CYS A 23 35.01 -37.70 17.29
N ASP A 24 33.72 -37.47 17.53
CA ASP A 24 32.54 -37.70 16.72
C ASP A 24 32.62 -37.36 15.23
N ALA A 25 32.10 -38.31 14.45
CA ALA A 25 31.66 -38.12 13.07
C ALA A 25 30.37 -37.29 13.05
N ALA A 26 30.44 -36.09 12.48
CA ALA A 26 29.29 -35.22 12.28
C ALA A 26 28.27 -35.84 11.31
N PRO A 27 26.98 -36.01 11.68
CA PRO A 27 25.93 -36.34 10.73
C PRO A 27 25.49 -35.09 9.96
N ARG A 28 25.38 -35.20 8.63
CA ARG A 28 24.81 -34.14 7.77
C ARG A 28 23.31 -34.00 8.05
N PRO A 29 22.80 -32.78 8.33
CA PRO A 29 21.36 -32.58 8.46
C PRO A 29 20.68 -32.69 7.09
N THR A 30 19.70 -33.57 7.00
CA THR A 30 18.73 -33.65 5.91
C THR A 30 17.90 -32.35 5.85
N GLU A 31 18.03 -31.58 4.77
CA GLU A 31 17.16 -30.44 4.49
C GLU A 31 15.75 -30.93 4.18
N ARG A 32 14.80 -30.57 5.05
CA ARG A 32 13.36 -30.75 4.82
C ARG A 32 12.86 -29.64 3.89
N PRO A 33 11.96 -29.93 2.94
CA PRO A 33 11.32 -28.90 2.11
C PRO A 33 10.62 -27.86 2.99
N VAL A 34 11.02 -26.60 2.85
CA VAL A 34 10.38 -25.46 3.53
C VAL A 34 9.04 -25.22 2.85
N GLU A 35 7.97 -25.75 3.44
CA GLU A 35 6.61 -25.28 3.19
C GLU A 35 6.54 -23.79 3.55
N ARG A 36 6.32 -22.95 2.54
CA ARG A 36 6.00 -21.53 2.74
C ARG A 36 4.61 -21.48 3.37
N PRO A 37 4.43 -20.90 4.57
CA PRO A 37 3.09 -20.63 5.03
C PRO A 37 2.44 -19.65 4.06
N ALA A 38 1.28 -20.05 3.55
CA ALA A 38 0.39 -19.20 2.81
C ALA A 38 0.24 -17.88 3.57
N ARG A 39 0.36 -16.75 2.85
CA ARG A 39 0.04 -15.43 3.40
C ARG A 39 -1.42 -15.46 3.86
N ALA A 40 -1.62 -15.73 5.14
CA ALA A 40 -2.82 -15.36 5.86
C ALA A 40 -3.05 -13.87 5.60
N GLY A 41 -4.31 -13.54 5.31
CA GLY A 41 -4.74 -12.17 5.14
C GLY A 41 -4.25 -11.32 6.30
N SER A 42 -4.01 -10.05 6.01
CA SER A 42 -3.74 -9.02 7.01
C SER A 42 -4.92 -8.91 7.97
N GLU A 43 -4.95 -9.78 8.98
CA GLU A 43 -5.81 -9.64 10.13
C GLU A 43 -5.16 -8.57 11.01
N ALA A 44 -5.74 -7.37 11.00
CA ALA A 44 -5.32 -6.29 11.87
C ALA A 44 -5.34 -6.77 13.34
N PRO A 45 -4.37 -6.38 14.19
CA PRO A 45 -4.27 -6.86 15.55
C PRO A 45 -5.56 -6.59 16.37
N PRO A 46 -5.85 -7.37 17.43
CA PRO A 46 -6.92 -7.06 18.36
C PRO A 46 -6.56 -5.83 19.20
N GLY A 47 -7.01 -4.64 18.76
CA GLY A 47 -6.94 -3.44 19.59
C GLY A 47 -6.77 -2.07 18.92
N ALA A 48 -7.03 -1.87 17.63
CA ALA A 48 -6.88 -0.55 17.01
C ALA A 48 -8.26 0.02 16.61
N HIS A 49 -9.00 0.83 17.37
CA HIS A 49 -8.72 1.62 18.57
C HIS A 49 -10.02 1.84 19.40
N GLY A 50 -10.75 0.80 19.79
CA GLY A 50 -11.99 0.98 20.58
C GLY A 50 -12.84 -0.28 20.71
N PRO A 51 -13.98 -0.22 21.42
CA PRO A 51 -14.89 -1.35 21.57
C PRO A 51 -15.41 -1.83 20.21
N VAL A 52 -15.56 -3.15 20.08
CA VAL A 52 -16.13 -3.78 18.87
C VAL A 52 -17.63 -3.51 18.84
N LEU A 53 -18.11 -2.94 17.73
CA LEU A 53 -19.53 -2.63 17.52
C LEU A 53 -20.24 -3.71 16.71
N ALA A 54 -19.53 -4.37 15.79
CA ALA A 54 -20.04 -5.48 15.00
C ALA A 54 -18.92 -6.41 14.53
N THR A 55 -19.26 -7.67 14.25
CA THR A 55 -18.36 -8.67 13.67
C THR A 55 -19.02 -9.27 12.43
N VAL A 56 -18.30 -9.27 11.30
CA VAL A 56 -18.74 -9.83 10.01
C VAL A 56 -17.68 -10.85 9.56
N GLY A 57 -17.96 -12.14 9.76
CA GLY A 57 -16.94 -13.19 9.56
C GLY A 57 -15.73 -12.96 10.48
N ALA A 58 -14.54 -12.84 9.89
CA ALA A 58 -13.30 -12.51 10.63
C ALA A 58 -13.11 -10.99 10.86
N ARG A 59 -13.88 -10.12 10.20
CA ARG A 59 -13.72 -8.67 10.29
C ARG A 59 -14.47 -8.11 11.51
N ARG A 60 -13.76 -7.34 12.34
CA ARG A 60 -14.33 -6.61 13.49
C ARG A 60 -14.44 -5.11 13.20
N ILE A 61 -15.65 -4.57 13.17
CA ILE A 61 -15.92 -3.14 13.01
C ILE A 61 -15.89 -2.49 14.40
N THR A 62 -15.03 -1.50 14.60
CA THR A 62 -14.81 -0.88 15.93
C THR A 62 -15.46 0.51 16.04
N ALA A 63 -15.60 1.01 17.27
CA ALA A 63 -16.11 2.35 17.51
C ALA A 63 -15.18 3.45 16.96
N ALA A 64 -13.86 3.23 16.97
CA ALA A 64 -12.92 4.16 16.35
C ALA A 64 -13.12 4.24 14.84
N GLU A 65 -13.23 3.10 14.16
CA GLU A 65 -13.49 3.07 12.72
C GLU A 65 -14.79 3.79 12.35
N LEU A 66 -15.86 3.57 13.14
CA LEU A 66 -17.12 4.29 12.93
C LEU A 66 -16.94 5.81 13.10
N ALA A 67 -16.18 6.23 14.12
CA ALA A 67 -15.90 7.64 14.38
C ALA A 67 -15.01 8.27 13.29
N ASP A 68 -13.96 7.58 12.85
CA ASP A 68 -13.06 8.03 11.80
C ASP A 68 -13.81 8.18 10.47
N THR A 69 -14.64 7.20 10.11
CA THR A 69 -15.45 7.25 8.89
C THR A 69 -16.48 8.37 8.95
N LEU A 70 -17.04 8.67 10.12
CA LEU A 70 -17.90 9.84 10.33
C LEU A 70 -17.11 11.15 10.20
N ALA A 71 -15.90 11.21 10.75
CA ALA A 71 -15.04 12.39 10.69
C ALA A 71 -14.60 12.73 9.26
N GLU A 72 -14.53 11.74 8.37
CA GLU A 72 -14.29 11.94 6.94
C GLU A 72 -15.48 12.59 6.19
N GLN A 73 -16.68 12.58 6.77
CA GLN A 73 -17.84 13.22 6.16
C GLN A 73 -17.82 14.74 6.35
N GLU A 74 -18.48 15.47 5.44
CA GLU A 74 -18.69 16.92 5.58
C GLU A 74 -19.37 17.26 6.93
N PRO A 75 -19.03 18.38 7.59
CA PRO A 75 -19.54 18.71 8.93
C PRO A 75 -21.07 18.64 9.05
N TYR A 76 -21.78 19.07 8.00
CA TYR A 76 -23.25 18.99 7.96
C TYR A 76 -23.80 17.55 7.91
N VAL A 77 -23.07 16.63 7.29
CA VAL A 77 -23.40 15.20 7.27
C VAL A 77 -23.13 14.58 8.64
N GLN A 78 -22.07 14.98 9.34
CA GLN A 78 -21.77 14.52 10.69
C GLN A 78 -22.92 14.82 11.68
N LEU A 79 -23.51 16.01 11.59
CA LEU A 79 -24.67 16.42 12.39
C LEU A 79 -25.88 15.50 12.20
N ARG A 80 -25.99 14.83 11.05
CA ARG A 80 -27.06 13.86 10.80
C ARG A 80 -26.89 12.61 11.63
N PHE A 81 -25.73 12.30 12.21
CA PHE A 81 -25.47 11.08 12.98
C PHE A 81 -25.28 11.34 14.49
N SER A 82 -25.93 12.37 15.03
CA SER A 82 -25.81 12.76 16.44
C SER A 82 -26.50 11.82 17.44
N SER A 83 -27.60 11.14 17.05
CA SER A 83 -28.33 10.23 17.94
C SER A 83 -27.86 8.77 17.84
N PRO A 84 -28.02 7.95 18.89
CA PRO A 84 -27.66 6.54 18.89
C PRO A 84 -28.29 5.74 17.73
N GLU A 85 -29.57 5.99 17.43
CA GLU A 85 -30.31 5.30 16.36
C GLU A 85 -29.71 5.61 14.99
N ARG A 86 -29.25 6.85 14.79
CA ARG A 86 -28.64 7.25 13.52
C ARG A 86 -27.24 6.68 13.36
N LYS A 87 -26.45 6.65 14.44
CA LYS A 87 -25.16 5.93 14.47
C LYS A 87 -25.34 4.44 14.20
N ARG A 88 -26.42 3.84 14.72
CA ARG A 88 -26.77 2.45 14.43
C ARG A 88 -27.04 2.23 12.93
N ARG A 89 -27.85 3.08 12.30
CA ARG A 89 -28.08 3.00 10.84
C ARG A 89 -26.78 3.14 10.04
N PHE A 90 -25.88 4.03 10.46
CA PHE A 90 -24.57 4.17 9.82
C PHE A 90 -23.72 2.91 9.97
N LEU A 91 -23.69 2.31 11.17
CA LEU A 91 -23.04 1.02 11.39
C LEU A 91 -23.63 -0.09 10.51
N ASP A 92 -24.97 -0.14 10.36
CA ASP A 92 -25.63 -1.13 9.49
C ASP A 92 -25.23 -0.94 8.01
N GLU A 93 -25.02 0.30 7.53
CA GLU A 93 -24.46 0.54 6.19
C GLU A 93 -23.01 0.04 6.06
N LEU A 94 -22.15 0.22 7.07
CA LEU A 94 -20.79 -0.34 7.05
C LEU A 94 -20.81 -1.87 7.01
N ILE A 95 -21.69 -2.50 7.79
CA ILE A 95 -21.89 -3.96 7.77
C ILE A 95 -22.31 -4.42 6.37
N LYS A 96 -23.26 -3.72 5.74
CA LYS A 96 -23.71 -4.03 4.38
C LYS A 96 -22.58 -3.96 3.36
N VAL A 97 -21.74 -2.93 3.43
CA VAL A 97 -20.55 -2.80 2.57
C VAL A 97 -19.62 -4.00 2.76
N GLU A 98 -19.34 -4.40 4.01
CA GLU A 98 -18.46 -5.54 4.29
C GLU A 98 -19.03 -6.87 3.80
N LEU A 99 -20.35 -7.10 3.97
CA LEU A 99 -21.02 -8.29 3.44
C LEU A 99 -20.90 -8.39 1.91
N LEU A 100 -21.16 -7.28 1.21
CA LEU A 100 -21.03 -7.22 -0.25
C LEU A 100 -19.58 -7.38 -0.71
N ALA A 101 -18.61 -6.78 0.00
CA ALA A 101 -17.20 -6.92 -0.31
C ALA A 101 -16.72 -8.37 -0.13
N ASN A 102 -17.19 -9.07 0.89
CA ASN A 102 -16.88 -10.49 1.10
C ASN A 102 -17.44 -11.38 0.00
N GLU A 103 -18.70 -11.17 -0.38
CA GLU A 103 -19.30 -11.88 -1.52
C GLU A 103 -18.53 -11.61 -2.82
N ALA A 104 -18.18 -10.34 -3.09
CA ALA A 104 -17.39 -9.95 -4.25
C ALA A 104 -16.02 -10.64 -4.31
N ARG A 105 -15.34 -10.80 -3.16
CA ARG A 105 -14.09 -11.57 -3.05
C ARG A 105 -14.33 -13.07 -3.31
N GLY A 106 -15.41 -13.63 -2.77
CA GLY A 106 -15.82 -15.01 -3.03
C GLY A 106 -16.04 -15.28 -4.51
N GLN A 107 -16.60 -14.31 -5.23
CA GLN A 107 -16.78 -14.33 -6.69
C GLN A 107 -15.52 -13.98 -7.49
N GLY A 108 -14.42 -13.63 -6.83
CA GLY A 108 -13.14 -13.29 -7.47
C GLY A 108 -13.10 -11.91 -8.13
N LEU A 109 -14.04 -11.00 -7.83
CA LEU A 109 -14.06 -9.64 -8.37
C LEU A 109 -12.87 -8.80 -7.89
N ASP A 110 -12.26 -9.15 -6.76
CA ASP A 110 -11.01 -8.55 -6.27
C ASP A 110 -9.82 -8.79 -7.21
N ARG A 111 -9.91 -9.81 -8.07
CA ARG A 111 -8.92 -10.15 -9.10
C ARG A 111 -9.30 -9.62 -10.50
N ASP A 112 -10.48 -9.04 -10.65
CA ASP A 112 -10.91 -8.45 -11.92
C ASP A 112 -9.94 -7.31 -12.32
N PRO A 113 -9.41 -7.29 -13.55
CA PRO A 113 -8.46 -6.27 -13.97
C PRO A 113 -8.96 -4.83 -13.83
N ALA A 114 -10.26 -4.57 -14.00
CA ALA A 114 -10.86 -3.26 -13.79
C ALA A 114 -10.85 -2.86 -12.31
N VAL A 115 -11.21 -3.78 -11.41
CA VAL A 115 -11.16 -3.55 -9.96
C VAL A 115 -9.72 -3.33 -9.50
N VAL A 116 -8.78 -4.18 -9.92
CA VAL A 116 -7.36 -4.02 -9.60
C VAL A 116 -6.81 -2.66 -10.07
N ARG A 117 -7.21 -2.20 -11.26
CA ARG A 117 -6.85 -0.85 -11.74
C ARG A 117 -7.43 0.26 -10.86
N GLN A 118 -8.67 0.12 -10.41
CA GLN A 118 -9.30 1.10 -9.52
C GLN A 118 -8.61 1.14 -8.16
N VAL A 119 -8.32 -0.02 -7.55
CA VAL A 119 -7.58 -0.10 -6.28
C VAL A 119 -6.20 0.55 -6.39
N ARG A 120 -5.45 0.26 -7.46
CA ARG A 120 -4.14 0.90 -7.70
C ARG A 120 -4.24 2.43 -7.80
N ARG A 121 -5.26 2.94 -8.51
CA ARG A 121 -5.51 4.39 -8.61
C ARG A 121 -5.91 5.01 -7.28
N ALA A 122 -6.73 4.31 -6.49
CA ALA A 122 -7.13 4.77 -5.16
C ALA A 122 -5.92 4.89 -4.23
N LEU A 123 -5.06 3.86 -4.19
CA LEU A 123 -3.81 3.88 -3.42
C LEU A 123 -2.89 5.03 -3.85
N ALA A 124 -2.67 5.21 -5.15
CA ALA A 124 -1.84 6.30 -5.67
C ALA A 124 -2.42 7.69 -5.32
N THR A 125 -3.75 7.83 -5.41
CA THR A 125 -4.44 9.08 -5.07
C THR A 125 -4.34 9.40 -3.58
N ARG A 126 -4.51 8.39 -2.71
CA ARG A 126 -4.37 8.54 -1.26
C ARG A 126 -2.97 9.02 -0.90
N LEU A 127 -1.94 8.32 -1.37
CA LEU A 127 -0.55 8.70 -1.11
C LEU A 127 -0.22 10.10 -1.65
N ALA A 128 -0.69 10.45 -2.85
CA ALA A 128 -0.45 11.77 -3.41
C ALA A 128 -1.05 12.90 -2.54
N ARG A 129 -2.24 12.69 -1.96
CA ARG A 129 -2.87 13.66 -1.04
C ARG A 129 -2.11 13.79 0.28
N GLU A 130 -1.66 12.67 0.84
CA GLU A 130 -0.84 12.66 2.06
C GLU A 130 0.47 13.42 1.84
N LEU A 131 1.19 13.10 0.76
CA LEU A 131 2.44 13.79 0.40
C LEU A 131 2.26 15.30 0.16
N GLN A 132 1.15 15.73 -0.41
CA GLN A 132 0.88 17.17 -0.57
C GLN A 132 0.80 17.90 0.79
N THR A 133 0.26 17.24 1.80
CA THR A 133 0.13 17.82 3.14
C THR A 133 1.44 17.72 3.92
N GLU A 134 2.13 16.58 3.85
CA GLU A 134 3.35 16.30 4.60
C GLU A 134 4.58 17.04 4.06
N LEU A 135 4.77 17.06 2.73
CA LEU A 135 5.98 17.66 2.15
C LEU A 135 5.98 19.18 2.23
N VAL A 136 4.80 19.81 2.17
CA VAL A 136 4.64 21.27 2.26
C VAL A 136 3.38 21.58 3.09
N PRO A 137 3.51 21.68 4.42
CA PRO A 137 2.41 22.07 5.30
C PRO A 137 2.09 23.56 5.11
N VAL A 138 0.82 23.96 5.29
CA VAL A 138 0.37 25.35 5.12
C VAL A 138 1.20 26.31 6.00
N ALA A 139 1.49 25.89 7.23
CA ALA A 139 2.26 26.66 8.21
C ALA A 139 3.74 26.89 7.81
N SER A 140 4.25 26.25 6.75
CA SER A 140 5.62 26.45 6.28
C SER A 140 5.81 27.67 5.39
N LEU A 141 4.74 28.33 4.93
CA LEU A 141 4.84 29.52 4.10
C LEU A 141 5.20 30.74 4.93
N THR A 142 6.24 31.46 4.53
CA THR A 142 6.65 32.70 5.19
C THR A 142 6.14 33.94 4.46
N GLU A 143 5.95 35.04 5.17
CA GLU A 143 5.55 36.34 4.60
C GLU A 143 6.49 36.80 3.47
N ALA A 144 7.79 36.57 3.64
CA ALA A 144 8.80 36.95 2.66
C ALA A 144 8.62 36.17 1.34
N GLU A 145 8.27 34.89 1.41
CA GLU A 145 8.01 34.08 0.22
C GLU A 145 6.73 34.52 -0.50
N VAL A 146 5.69 34.89 0.26
CA VAL A 146 4.42 35.40 -0.29
C VAL A 146 4.66 36.73 -1.00
N ALA A 147 5.38 37.67 -0.37
CA ALA A 147 5.73 38.94 -0.99
C ALA A 147 6.59 38.75 -2.26
N THR A 148 7.57 37.85 -2.19
CA THR A 148 8.43 37.51 -3.35
C THR A 148 7.60 36.93 -4.50
N TYR A 149 6.69 36.00 -4.19
CA TYR A 149 5.81 35.40 -5.20
C TYR A 149 4.92 36.44 -5.87
N TYR A 150 4.33 37.34 -5.07
CA TYR A 150 3.51 38.43 -5.59
C TYR A 150 4.27 39.35 -6.53
N GLU A 151 5.48 39.78 -6.17
CA GLU A 151 6.27 40.67 -7.05
C GLU A 151 6.70 39.95 -8.34
N GLN A 152 7.08 38.67 -8.27
CA GLN A 152 7.42 37.87 -9.45
C GLN A 152 6.22 37.66 -10.40
N HIS A 153 5.01 37.63 -9.86
CA HIS A 153 3.77 37.41 -10.61
C HIS A 153 2.89 38.67 -10.68
N ARG A 154 3.46 39.86 -10.44
CA ARG A 154 2.73 41.12 -10.26
C ARG A 154 1.78 41.44 -11.40
N ALA A 155 2.15 41.08 -12.63
CA ALA A 155 1.32 41.26 -13.82
C ALA A 155 -0.04 40.53 -13.74
N GLN A 156 -0.16 39.45 -12.97
CA GLN A 156 -1.39 38.67 -12.81
C GLN A 156 -2.35 39.28 -11.78
N TYR A 157 -1.85 40.13 -10.88
CA TYR A 157 -2.63 40.70 -9.77
C TYR A 157 -2.97 42.17 -9.96
N GLN A 158 -2.29 42.88 -10.88
CA GLN A 158 -2.57 44.29 -11.11
C GLN A 158 -4.03 44.54 -11.52
N PRO A 159 -4.62 45.66 -11.04
CA PRO A 159 -4.02 46.72 -10.22
C PRO A 159 -4.03 46.47 -8.71
N ARG A 160 -4.45 45.29 -8.24
CA ARG A 160 -4.66 44.99 -6.81
C ARG A 160 -3.33 44.89 -6.05
N ALA A 161 -3.28 45.50 -4.87
CA ALA A 161 -2.14 45.42 -3.95
C ALA A 161 -2.07 44.05 -3.27
N LEU A 162 -0.88 43.67 -2.77
CA LEU A 162 -0.67 42.39 -2.08
C LEU A 162 -1.71 42.14 -0.97
N ALA A 163 -1.99 43.14 -0.14
CA ALA A 163 -2.97 43.01 0.95
C ALA A 163 -4.37 42.59 0.47
N GLU A 164 -4.76 42.94 -0.76
CA GLU A 164 -6.06 42.57 -1.35
C GLU A 164 -6.06 41.15 -1.93
N VAL A 165 -4.90 40.61 -2.32
CA VAL A 165 -4.75 39.29 -2.97
C VAL A 165 -3.99 38.27 -2.13
N GLU A 166 -3.59 38.61 -0.90
CA GLU A 166 -2.63 37.82 -0.13
C GLU A 166 -3.02 36.35 0.02
N GLN A 167 -4.29 36.07 0.32
CA GLN A 167 -4.77 34.68 0.43
C GLN A 167 -4.72 33.94 -0.92
N GLN A 168 -4.99 34.63 -2.02
CA GLN A 168 -4.88 34.05 -3.37
C GLN A 168 -3.41 33.73 -3.68
N VAL A 169 -2.50 34.68 -3.44
CA VAL A 169 -1.04 34.52 -3.60
C VAL A 169 -0.54 33.34 -2.76
N ARG A 170 -0.94 33.24 -1.49
CA ARG A 170 -0.61 32.10 -0.61
C ARG A 170 -1.10 30.78 -1.16
N ASN A 171 -2.34 30.71 -1.65
CA ASN A 171 -2.90 29.48 -2.22
C ASN A 171 -2.16 29.04 -3.48
N GLU A 172 -1.82 29.97 -4.36
CA GLU A 172 -1.09 29.72 -5.60
C GLU A 172 0.36 29.28 -5.31
N LEU A 173 1.07 29.99 -4.43
CA LEU A 173 2.40 29.64 -3.95
C LEU A 173 2.40 28.25 -3.28
N LEU A 174 1.44 27.96 -2.41
CA LEU A 174 1.31 26.66 -1.77
C LEU A 174 1.14 25.55 -2.82
N ALA A 175 0.24 25.76 -3.78
CA ALA A 175 -0.04 24.80 -4.84
C ALA A 175 1.21 24.57 -5.70
N GLU A 176 1.97 25.61 -6.00
CA GLU A 176 3.23 25.50 -6.73
C GLU A 176 4.28 24.69 -5.97
N LYS A 177 4.54 25.04 -4.71
CA LYS A 177 5.47 24.31 -3.84
C LYS A 177 5.08 22.84 -3.71
N ARG A 178 3.79 22.54 -3.50
CA ARG A 178 3.28 21.16 -3.44
C ARG A 178 3.48 20.41 -4.75
N ARG A 179 3.22 21.03 -5.90
CA ARG A 179 3.50 20.43 -7.22
C ARG A 179 4.98 20.15 -7.41
N ALA A 180 5.85 21.08 -7.02
CA ALA A 180 7.30 20.91 -7.11
C ALA A 180 7.79 19.78 -6.20
N ALA A 181 7.35 19.73 -4.94
CA ALA A 181 7.70 18.69 -3.98
C ALA A 181 7.23 17.30 -4.44
N LEU A 182 5.99 17.18 -4.92
CA LEU A 182 5.47 15.93 -5.47
C LEU A 182 6.27 15.49 -6.70
N ARG A 183 6.62 16.41 -7.60
CA ARG A 183 7.45 16.12 -8.78
C ARG A 183 8.83 15.58 -8.38
N ALA A 184 9.48 16.20 -7.40
CA ALA A 184 10.77 15.74 -6.87
C ALA A 184 10.64 14.34 -6.25
N HIS A 185 9.58 14.10 -5.46
CA HIS A 185 9.31 12.79 -4.87
C HIS A 185 9.08 11.69 -5.94
N LEU A 186 8.33 12.01 -7.00
CA LEU A 186 8.11 11.12 -8.14
C LEU A 186 9.41 10.84 -8.92
N ALA A 187 10.27 11.85 -9.09
CA ALA A 187 11.58 11.65 -9.70
C ALA A 187 12.45 10.69 -8.88
N ALA A 188 12.44 10.82 -7.55
CA ALA A 188 13.13 9.90 -6.65
C ALA A 188 12.53 8.47 -6.68
N LEU A 189 11.21 8.34 -6.80
CA LEU A 189 10.53 7.05 -7.01
C LEU A 189 10.95 6.40 -8.32
N ARG A 190 11.03 7.19 -9.39
CA ARG A 190 11.44 6.71 -10.71
C ARG A 190 12.89 6.26 -10.73
N ALA A 191 13.79 6.99 -10.08
CA ALA A 191 15.21 6.67 -10.03
C ALA A 191 15.51 5.33 -9.32
N ARG A 192 14.69 4.96 -8.33
CA ARG A 192 14.82 3.67 -7.61
C ARG A 192 14.02 2.52 -8.23
N ALA A 193 13.17 2.81 -9.21
CA ALA A 193 12.34 1.80 -9.85
C ALA A 193 13.11 1.13 -11.00
N LYS A 194 12.99 -0.20 -11.11
CA LYS A 194 13.36 -0.91 -12.34
C LYS A 194 12.30 -0.60 -13.40
N LEU A 195 12.60 0.37 -14.26
CA LEU A 195 11.67 0.89 -15.26
C LEU A 195 12.19 0.61 -16.67
N GLU A 196 11.40 -0.10 -17.45
CA GLU A 196 11.64 -0.34 -18.88
C GLU A 196 10.49 0.31 -19.65
N ILE A 197 10.80 1.23 -20.57
CA ILE A 197 9.83 1.88 -21.44
C ILE A 197 10.14 1.47 -22.88
N HIS A 198 9.10 0.99 -23.58
CA HIS A 198 9.15 0.57 -24.97
C HIS A 198 8.39 1.57 -25.87
N PRO A 199 8.99 2.73 -26.22
CA PRO A 199 8.30 3.81 -26.93
C PRO A 199 7.79 3.39 -28.32
N GLU A 200 8.48 2.47 -28.98
CA GLU A 200 8.12 1.93 -30.30
C GLU A 200 6.74 1.25 -30.30
N ARG A 201 6.28 0.76 -29.15
CA ARG A 201 4.97 0.11 -28.98
C ARG A 201 3.83 1.10 -28.75
N LEU A 202 4.14 2.38 -28.51
CA LEU A 202 3.13 3.39 -28.17
C LEU A 202 2.46 3.97 -29.41
N ALA A 203 3.18 4.13 -30.51
CA ALA A 203 2.70 4.85 -31.70
C ALA A 203 1.45 4.23 -32.36
N GLY A 204 1.21 2.93 -32.17
CA GLY A 204 0.07 2.20 -32.73
C GLY A 204 -1.07 1.88 -31.75
N LEU A 205 -1.00 2.35 -30.50
CA LEU A 205 -1.96 1.94 -29.47
C LEU A 205 -3.29 2.66 -29.63
N GLN A 206 -4.36 1.90 -29.93
CA GLN A 206 -5.73 2.42 -29.97
C GLN A 206 -6.44 2.22 -28.62
N PRO A 207 -7.33 3.14 -28.20
CA PRO A 207 -8.14 2.92 -27.01
C PRO A 207 -9.02 1.69 -27.19
N ALA A 208 -9.15 0.89 -26.12
CA ALA A 208 -10.08 -0.24 -26.13
C ALA A 208 -11.49 0.28 -26.38
N LYS A 209 -12.23 -0.35 -27.30
CA LYS A 209 -13.65 -0.06 -27.51
C LYS A 209 -14.39 -0.25 -26.18
N ALA A 210 -15.17 0.75 -25.78
CA ALA A 210 -15.97 0.66 -24.56
C ALA A 210 -16.91 -0.56 -24.67
N LYS A 211 -16.92 -1.40 -23.64
CA LYS A 211 -17.91 -2.47 -23.52
C LYS A 211 -19.26 -1.79 -23.22
N PRO A 212 -20.34 -2.09 -23.96
CA PRO A 212 -21.66 -1.51 -23.72
C PRO A 212 -22.18 -1.85 -22.31
#